data_AF-A0A9P4MPH4-F1
#
_entry.id   AF-A0A9P4MPH4-F1
#
_cell.length_a   1.000
_cell.length_b   1.000
_cell.length_c   1.000
_cell.angle_alpha   90.00
_cell.angle_beta   90.00
_cell.angle_gamma   90.00
#
_symmetry.space_group_name_H-M   'P 1'
#
loop_
_entity.id
_entity.type
_entity.pdbx_description
1 polymer ?
#
loop_
_entity_poly.entity_id
_entity_poly.type
_entity_poly.pdbx_seq_one_letter_code
_entity_poly.pdbx_strand_id
1 'polypeptide(L)' 'MQYFIPIIALLATASTTLAAPQPQYTGLSCFPGHYTCLQNNIYVCNAASTHQLSAQCGNLRCTSSGGTAYCV' A
#
# COMPACT_ATOMS: atom_id res chain seq x y z
N MET A 1 16.30 -45.58 -22.92
CA MET A 1 16.35 -44.28 -23.63
C MET A 1 15.60 -43.26 -22.77
N GLN A 2 16.34 -42.50 -21.96
CA GLN A 2 15.81 -41.64 -20.91
C GLN A 2 15.58 -40.24 -21.48
N TYR A 3 14.32 -39.78 -21.47
CA TYR A 3 13.96 -38.42 -21.88
C TYR A 3 14.28 -37.44 -20.76
N PHE A 4 15.31 -36.63 -20.99
CA PHE A 4 15.72 -35.51 -20.14
C PHE A 4 14.92 -34.29 -20.63
N ILE A 5 13.81 -33.96 -19.96
CA ILE A 5 13.04 -32.73 -20.23
C ILE A 5 13.74 -31.60 -19.46
N PRO A 6 14.28 -30.59 -20.14
CA PRO A 6 14.95 -29.49 -19.48
C PRO A 6 13.93 -28.68 -18.69
N ILE A 7 14.35 -28.36 -17.46
CA ILE A 7 13.73 -27.48 -16.48
C ILE A 7 13.09 -26.30 -17.20
N ILE A 8 11.74 -26.29 -17.26
CA ILE A 8 10.97 -25.13 -17.65
C ILE A 8 11.28 -24.08 -16.57
N ALA A 9 12.14 -23.14 -16.93
CA ALA A 9 12.36 -21.93 -16.18
C ALA A 9 11.03 -21.19 -16.13
N LEU A 10 10.25 -21.43 -15.08
CA LEU A 10 9.16 -20.56 -14.70
C LEU A 10 9.83 -19.27 -14.21
N LEU A 11 10.07 -18.36 -15.15
CA LEU A 11 10.35 -16.97 -14.88
C LEU A 11 9.14 -16.44 -14.11
N ALA A 12 9.19 -16.55 -12.78
CA ALA A 12 8.47 -15.63 -11.94
C ALA A 12 9.06 -14.26 -12.24
N THR A 13 8.48 -13.56 -13.21
CA THR A 13 8.61 -12.11 -13.32
C THR A 13 7.94 -11.54 -12.08
N ALA A 14 8.67 -11.58 -10.97
CA ALA A 14 8.40 -10.74 -9.83
C ALA A 14 8.61 -9.33 -10.35
N SER A 15 7.54 -8.74 -10.87
CA SER A 15 7.47 -7.32 -11.16
C SER A 15 7.64 -6.61 -9.82
N THR A 16 8.89 -6.41 -9.41
CA THR A 16 9.23 -5.41 -8.41
C THR A 16 8.94 -4.07 -9.07
N THR A 17 7.66 -3.70 -9.10
CA THR A 17 7.30 -2.30 -9.15
C THR A 17 8.04 -1.69 -7.99
N LEU A 18 9.09 -0.93 -8.27
CA LEU A 18 9.71 -0.01 -7.34
C LEU A 18 8.59 0.91 -6.88
N ALA A 19 7.89 0.50 -5.83
CA ALA A 19 7.01 1.37 -5.10
C ALA A 19 7.93 2.47 -4.61
N ALA A 20 7.85 3.64 -5.26
CA ALA A 20 8.52 4.84 -4.78
C ALA A 20 8.25 4.90 -3.27
N PRO A 21 9.26 5.21 -2.43
CA PRO A 21 9.08 5.27 -0.99
C PRO A 21 7.88 6.17 -0.71
N GLN A 22 6.76 5.54 -0.33
CA GLN A 22 5.55 6.28 -0.06
C GLN A 22 5.83 7.17 1.14
N PRO A 23 5.38 8.43 1.16
CA PRO A 23 5.61 9.30 2.30
C PRO A 23 5.05 8.61 3.54
N GLN A 24 5.96 8.20 4.44
CA GLN A 24 5.63 7.56 5.70
C GLN A 24 5.43 8.65 6.73
N TYR A 25 4.21 8.79 7.24
CA TYR A 25 3.95 9.73 8.32
C TYR A 25 4.24 9.02 9.66
N THR A 26 5.26 9.49 10.37
CA THR A 26 5.77 8.91 11.64
C THR A 26 5.11 9.49 12.90
N GLY A 27 4.01 10.24 12.77
CA GLY A 27 3.48 11.06 13.86
C GLY A 27 2.53 10.40 14.87
N LEU A 28 1.93 9.26 14.58
CA LEU A 28 1.09 8.52 15.54
C LEU A 28 1.15 7.02 15.24
N SER A 29 1.39 6.20 16.26
CA SER A 29 1.22 4.75 16.16
C SER A 29 -0.23 4.46 15.76
N CYS A 30 -0.42 3.82 14.60
CA CYS A 30 -1.73 3.47 14.08
C CYS A 30 -1.98 1.97 14.21
N PHE A 31 -3.25 1.56 14.10
CA PHE A 31 -3.61 0.14 14.07
C PHE A 31 -3.47 -0.41 12.64
N PRO A 32 -2.66 -1.45 12.40
CA PRO A 32 -2.47 -2.02 11.07
C PRO A 32 -3.79 -2.33 10.37
N GLY A 33 -3.91 -1.93 9.10
CA GLY A 33 -5.12 -2.11 8.29
C GLY A 33 -6.17 -1.00 8.41
N HIS A 34 -6.04 -0.08 9.37
CA HIS A 34 -6.94 1.08 9.44
C HIS A 34 -6.58 2.15 8.40
N TYR A 35 -7.62 2.79 7.88
CA TYR A 35 -7.49 3.93 7.00
C TYR A 35 -7.78 5.22 7.75
N THR A 36 -7.02 6.27 7.44
CA THR A 36 -7.23 7.60 8.00
C THR A 36 -7.03 8.69 6.95
N CYS A 37 -7.54 9.87 7.26
CA CYS A 37 -7.30 11.08 6.49
C CYS A 37 -6.19 11.90 7.14
N LEU A 38 -5.10 12.12 6.42
CA LEU A 38 -4.01 13.03 6.81
C LEU A 38 -3.69 13.93 5.63
N GLN A 39 -3.55 15.23 5.87
CA GLN A 39 -3.18 16.21 4.82
C GLN A 39 -4.05 16.12 3.56
N ASN A 40 -5.37 15.88 3.72
CA ASN A 40 -6.32 15.69 2.63
C ASN A 40 -6.04 14.46 1.73
N ASN A 41 -5.28 13.49 2.21
CA ASN A 41 -5.02 12.23 1.53
C ASN A 41 -5.38 11.05 2.43
N ILE A 42 -5.60 9.90 1.82
CA ILE A 42 -5.92 8.66 2.50
C ILE A 42 -4.61 7.92 2.80
N TYR A 43 -4.40 7.59 4.05
CA TYR A 43 -3.28 6.77 4.51
C TYR A 43 -3.80 5.46 5.09
N VAL A 44 -3.13 4.37 4.74
CA VAL A 44 -3.32 3.06 5.36
C VAL A 44 -2.22 2.82 6.39
N CYS A 45 -2.59 2.28 7.53
CA CYS A 45 -1.61 1.84 8.51
C CYS A 45 -1.04 0.48 8.12
N ASN A 46 0.28 0.37 7.98
CA ASN A 46 0.93 -0.91 7.67
C ASN A 46 1.27 -1.72 8.93
N ALA A 47 1.85 -2.91 8.74
CA ALA A 47 2.26 -3.80 9.83
C ALA A 47 3.37 -3.23 10.73
N ALA A 48 4.09 -2.20 10.27
CA ALA A 48 5.08 -1.48 11.07
C ALA A 48 4.45 -0.34 11.89
N SER A 49 3.11 -0.26 11.96
CA SER A 49 2.36 0.81 12.61
C SER A 49 2.69 2.20 12.07
N THR A 50 3.04 2.27 10.78
CA THR A 50 3.33 3.52 10.07
C THR A 50 2.25 3.80 9.04
N HIS A 51 1.89 5.08 8.91
CA HIS A 51 0.95 5.54 7.90
C HIS A 51 1.65 5.56 6.55
N GLN A 52 1.18 4.73 5.61
CA GLN A 52 1.57 4.75 4.22
C GLN A 52 0.48 5.39 3.38
N LEU A 53 0.87 6.27 2.47
CA LEU A 53 -0.07 6.92 1.57
C LEU A 53 -0.78 5.87 0.71
N SER A 54 -2.09 5.74 0.85
CA SER A 54 -2.88 4.80 0.05
C SER A 54 -3.47 5.48 -1.18
N ALA A 55 -4.00 6.70 -1.04
CA ALA A 55 -4.58 7.45 -2.14
C ALA A 55 -4.50 8.96 -1.90
N GLN A 56 -4.34 9.73 -2.97
CA GLN A 56 -4.37 11.20 -2.93
C GLN A 56 -5.75 11.69 -3.37
N CYS A 57 -6.42 12.51 -2.54
CA CYS A 57 -7.74 13.04 -2.92
C CYS A 57 -7.65 14.26 -3.86
N GLY A 58 -6.48 14.91 -3.95
CA GLY A 58 -6.30 16.10 -4.79
C GLY A 58 -7.26 17.21 -4.37
N ASN A 59 -8.21 17.54 -5.26
CA ASN A 59 -9.25 18.55 -5.01
C ASN A 59 -10.46 18.02 -4.22
N LEU A 60 -10.60 16.70 -4.06
CA LEU A 60 -11.64 16.10 -3.23
C LEU A 60 -11.27 16.21 -1.76
N ARG A 61 -12.27 16.21 -0.87
CA ARG A 61 -12.05 16.21 0.58
C ARG A 61 -11.84 14.78 1.07
N CYS A 62 -10.78 14.55 1.84
CA CYS A 62 -10.64 13.29 2.54
C CYS A 62 -11.60 13.24 3.74
N THR A 63 -12.48 12.23 3.78
CA THR A 63 -13.38 11.95 4.91
C THR A 63 -13.11 10.56 5.46
N SER A 64 -13.06 10.42 6.78
CA SER A 64 -12.96 9.13 7.46
C SER A 64 -14.21 8.85 8.31
N SER A 65 -14.71 7.63 8.22
CA SER A 65 -15.87 7.16 8.97
C SER A 65 -15.75 5.66 9.26
N GLY A 66 -15.97 5.26 10.51
CA GLY A 66 -16.01 3.85 10.90
C GLY A 66 -14.74 3.03 10.61
N GLY A 67 -13.56 3.67 10.58
CA GLY A 67 -12.28 2.97 10.28
C GLY A 67 -11.93 2.88 8.79
N THR A 68 -12.78 3.43 7.92
CA THR A 68 -12.51 3.62 6.50
C THR A 68 -12.23 5.09 6.21
N ALA A 69 -11.47 5.38 5.15
CA ALA A 69 -11.29 6.73 4.63
C ALA A 69 -11.48 6.74 3.12
N TYR A 70 -12.18 7.75 2.63
CA TYR A 70 -12.55 7.90 1.23
C TYR A 70 -12.56 9.39 0.84
N CYS A 71 -12.36 9.65 -0.45
CA CYS A 71 -12.39 10.99 -1.01
C CYS A 71 -13.83 11.32 -1.42
N VAL A 72 -14.33 12.50 -1.03
CA VAL A 72 -15.66 13.03 -1.35
C VAL A 72 -15.62 14.40 -2.02
#